data_AF-A0A179BJ00-F1
#
_entry.id   AF-A0A179BJ00-F1
#
_cell.length_a   1.000
_cell.length_b   1.000
_cell.length_c   1.000
_cell.angle_alpha   90.00
_cell.angle_beta   90.00
_cell.angle_gamma   90.00
#
_symmetry.space_group_name_H-M   'P 1'
#
loop_
_entity.id
_entity.type
_entity.pdbx_description
1 polymer ?
#
loop_
_entity_poly.entity_id
_entity_poly.type
_entity_poly.pdbx_seq_one_letter_code
_entity_poly.pdbx_strand_id
1 'polypeptide(L)'
;MDRINGAGTTDIGGGRRGFRDENLGAGVEGTEVTALWCNMIQEEIMKVCVEAGLTPSEADWTQLYQAIGIMMDALFADVEAAYPFASTAEAIAGLLLNKIISPKTLADVLTSRLAAYTGPVDSDTITYLNVFPAILTADTTASITGSVGQIVVNPFKWVWRQFKQLDVNSLNLAARTFVTAASKTYHLRLSYNVGTGVQTLSLKDLSNAGYNPSGLVEGATNFDTTYDDMILARVVTNAGNVPTVVPLKNASRMNASAQRTSPVMSPDPAIGFVTDAISLNWGRRPAQIALEQTTANVTIDADSLQSISSGTPTRYGIDFIVGGTSTGSTGYYMTLPYKIGISA
;
A
#
# COMPACT_ATOMS: atom_id res chain seq x y z
N MET A 1 -48.23 -42.34 -5.59
CA MET A 1 -49.49 -41.57 -5.54
C MET A 1 -49.62 -40.86 -6.86
N ASP A 2 -50.69 -41.14 -7.61
CA ASP A 2 -50.94 -40.43 -8.88
C ASP A 2 -51.25 -38.96 -8.57
N ARG A 3 -50.56 -38.05 -9.27
CA ARG A 3 -50.67 -36.59 -9.04
C ARG A 3 -51.93 -35.99 -9.65
N ILE A 4 -52.59 -36.74 -10.54
CA ILE A 4 -53.74 -36.34 -11.34
C ILE A 4 -54.64 -37.58 -11.43
N ASN A 5 -55.94 -37.39 -11.23
CA ASN A 5 -56.94 -38.47 -11.20
C ASN A 5 -57.97 -38.42 -12.34
N GLY A 6 -57.92 -37.38 -13.20
CA GLY A 6 -58.75 -37.26 -14.39
C GLY A 6 -58.16 -37.97 -15.61
N ALA A 7 -58.94 -38.04 -16.69
CA ALA A 7 -58.51 -38.57 -17.98
C ALA A 7 -57.51 -37.63 -18.71
N GLY A 8 -56.98 -38.09 -19.85
CA GLY A 8 -56.18 -37.23 -20.74
C GLY A 8 -54.77 -36.87 -20.22
N THR A 9 -54.22 -37.64 -19.29
CA THR A 9 -52.85 -37.42 -18.75
C THR A 9 -51.75 -37.89 -19.71
N THR A 10 -50.55 -37.35 -19.56
CA THR A 10 -49.32 -37.90 -20.17
C THR A 10 -48.41 -38.51 -19.11
N ASP A 11 -47.64 -39.55 -19.44
CA ASP A 11 -46.58 -40.03 -18.54
C ASP A 11 -45.38 -39.07 -18.59
N ILE A 12 -44.95 -38.60 -17.42
CA ILE A 12 -43.78 -37.72 -17.26
C ILE A 12 -42.58 -38.46 -16.64
N GLY A 13 -42.63 -39.79 -16.64
CA GLY A 13 -41.55 -40.67 -16.21
C GLY A 13 -41.62 -41.06 -14.73
N GLY A 14 -41.21 -42.30 -14.45
CA GLY A 14 -41.25 -42.91 -13.12
C GLY A 14 -42.66 -43.31 -12.67
N GLY A 15 -43.56 -43.60 -13.62
CA GLY A 15 -44.96 -43.97 -13.34
C GLY A 15 -45.79 -42.80 -12.83
N ARG A 16 -45.45 -41.57 -13.23
CA ARG A 16 -46.12 -40.35 -12.79
C ARG A 16 -46.89 -39.73 -13.93
N ARG A 17 -48.14 -39.37 -13.66
CA ARG A 17 -49.01 -38.65 -14.59
C ARG A 17 -48.75 -37.14 -14.51
N GLY A 18 -48.63 -36.49 -15.66
CA GLY A 18 -48.52 -35.05 -15.83
C GLY A 18 -49.62 -34.46 -16.71
N PHE A 19 -49.75 -33.14 -16.65
CA PHE A 19 -50.70 -32.38 -17.47
C PHE A 19 -50.30 -32.43 -18.95
N ARG A 20 -51.31 -32.49 -19.81
CA ARG A 20 -51.23 -32.40 -21.25
C ARG A 20 -52.25 -31.39 -21.74
N ASP A 21 -51.82 -30.48 -22.59
CA ASP A 21 -52.70 -29.49 -23.21
C ASP A 21 -53.66 -30.15 -24.21
N GLU A 22 -54.85 -29.58 -24.34
CA GLU A 22 -55.82 -29.99 -25.34
C GLU A 22 -55.36 -29.55 -26.74
N ASN A 23 -55.35 -30.47 -27.70
CA ASN A 23 -55.11 -30.18 -29.10
C ASN A 23 -56.13 -30.90 -29.98
N LEU A 24 -57.27 -30.24 -30.16
CA LEU A 24 -58.39 -30.72 -30.97
C LEU A 24 -57.99 -30.99 -32.43
N GLY A 25 -57.07 -30.19 -33.00
CA GLY A 25 -56.59 -30.36 -34.37
C GLY A 25 -55.80 -31.65 -34.59
N ALA A 26 -55.22 -32.21 -33.53
CA ALA A 26 -54.52 -33.50 -33.53
C ALA A 26 -55.34 -34.63 -32.90
N GLY A 27 -56.59 -34.38 -32.51
CA GLY A 27 -57.43 -35.35 -31.80
C GLY A 27 -56.91 -35.72 -30.40
N VAL A 28 -56.16 -34.83 -29.75
CA VAL A 28 -55.58 -35.05 -28.42
C VAL A 28 -56.42 -34.33 -27.37
N GLU A 29 -57.07 -35.10 -26.50
CA GLU A 29 -57.81 -34.57 -25.35
C GLU A 29 -56.84 -33.99 -24.31
N GLY A 30 -57.20 -32.84 -23.75
CA GLY A 30 -56.49 -32.24 -22.63
C GLY A 30 -56.66 -33.04 -21.34
N THR A 31 -55.80 -32.78 -20.36
CA THR A 31 -55.95 -33.38 -19.03
C THR A 31 -57.19 -32.85 -18.33
N GLU A 32 -58.04 -33.76 -17.88
CA GLU A 32 -59.21 -33.46 -17.09
C GLU A 32 -58.81 -33.07 -15.66
N VAL A 33 -59.23 -31.89 -15.23
CA VAL A 33 -59.04 -31.40 -13.86
C VAL A 33 -60.30 -31.73 -13.06
N THR A 34 -60.24 -32.78 -12.23
CA THR A 34 -61.41 -33.21 -11.45
C THR A 34 -61.62 -32.36 -10.19
N ALA A 35 -62.85 -32.33 -9.67
CA ALA A 35 -63.17 -31.66 -8.42
C ALA A 35 -62.33 -32.16 -7.24
N LEU A 36 -62.04 -33.47 -7.17
CA LEU A 36 -61.20 -34.03 -6.11
C LEU A 36 -59.78 -33.44 -6.16
N TRP A 37 -59.20 -33.28 -7.35
CA TRP A 37 -57.88 -32.67 -7.49
C TRP A 37 -57.86 -31.20 -7.07
N CYS A 38 -58.86 -30.42 -7.50
CA CYS A 38 -58.99 -29.01 -7.09
C CYS A 38 -59.13 -28.87 -5.57
N ASN A 39 -59.98 -29.71 -4.96
CA ASN A 39 -60.20 -29.70 -3.52
C ASN A 39 -58.93 -30.09 -2.76
N MET A 40 -58.15 -31.06 -3.23
CA MET A 40 -56.88 -31.45 -2.58
C MET A 40 -55.89 -30.28 -2.51
N ILE A 41 -55.75 -29.50 -3.59
CA ILE A 41 -54.88 -28.32 -3.60
C ILE A 41 -55.44 -27.23 -2.68
N GLN A 42 -56.74 -26.97 -2.76
CA GLN A 42 -57.38 -25.99 -1.91
C GLN A 42 -57.18 -26.32 -0.43
N GLU A 43 -57.45 -27.56 -0.01
CA GLU A 43 -57.27 -28.01 1.38
C GLU A 43 -55.82 -27.91 1.85
N GLU A 44 -54.84 -28.21 0.98
CA GLU A 44 -53.43 -28.07 1.35
C GLU A 44 -53.03 -26.60 1.55
N ILE A 45 -53.47 -25.71 0.66
CA ILE A 45 -53.28 -24.26 0.82
C ILE A 45 -53.97 -23.77 2.09
N MET A 46 -55.19 -24.25 2.37
CA MET A 46 -55.93 -23.86 3.56
C MET A 46 -55.24 -24.32 4.85
N LYS A 47 -54.65 -25.52 4.87
CA LYS A 47 -53.84 -25.98 6.01
C LYS A 47 -52.67 -25.07 6.28
N VAL A 48 -51.96 -24.62 5.25
CA VAL A 48 -50.83 -23.68 5.40
C VAL A 48 -51.30 -22.36 6.02
N CYS A 49 -52.44 -21.83 5.58
CA CYS A 49 -53.01 -20.61 6.14
C CYS A 49 -53.40 -20.79 7.62
N VAL A 50 -54.06 -21.90 7.97
CA VAL A 50 -54.48 -22.20 9.34
C VAL A 50 -53.27 -22.42 10.26
N GLU A 51 -52.24 -23.12 9.78
CA GLU A 51 -51.00 -23.34 10.53
C GLU A 51 -50.27 -22.02 10.82
N ALA A 52 -50.30 -21.07 9.88
CA ALA A 52 -49.80 -19.71 10.09
C ALA A 52 -50.72 -18.84 10.97
N GLY A 53 -51.80 -19.39 11.53
CA GLY A 53 -52.74 -18.70 12.41
C GLY A 53 -53.74 -17.78 11.70
N LEU A 54 -53.87 -17.86 10.37
CA LEU A 54 -54.85 -17.09 9.62
C LEU A 54 -56.21 -17.77 9.62
N THR A 55 -57.27 -16.97 9.83
CA THR A 55 -58.65 -17.42 9.63
C THR A 55 -58.98 -17.40 8.13
N PRO A 56 -59.48 -18.51 7.54
CA PRO A 56 -59.91 -18.55 6.14
C PRO A 56 -60.85 -17.39 5.75
N SER A 57 -60.57 -16.73 4.63
CA SER A 57 -61.36 -15.60 4.13
C SER A 57 -61.49 -15.65 2.61
N GLU A 58 -62.72 -15.77 2.13
CA GLU A 58 -63.03 -15.72 0.69
C GLU A 58 -62.78 -14.34 0.08
N ALA A 59 -62.68 -13.31 0.91
CA ALA A 59 -62.41 -11.93 0.51
C ALA A 59 -60.90 -11.63 0.36
N ASP A 60 -60.02 -12.54 0.79
CA ASP A 60 -58.56 -12.35 0.74
C ASP A 60 -57.89 -13.42 -0.13
N TRP A 61 -57.43 -13.03 -1.31
CA TRP A 61 -56.78 -13.94 -2.25
C TRP A 61 -55.26 -14.01 -2.06
N THR A 62 -54.75 -13.41 -0.98
CA THR A 62 -53.32 -13.35 -0.64
C THR A 62 -52.95 -14.15 0.61
N GLN A 63 -53.89 -14.90 1.20
CA GLN A 63 -53.67 -15.60 2.49
C GLN A 63 -52.48 -16.57 2.46
N LEU A 64 -52.23 -17.29 1.36
CA LEU A 64 -51.05 -18.16 1.25
C LEU A 64 -49.74 -17.37 1.31
N TYR A 65 -49.68 -16.21 0.64
CA TYR A 65 -48.51 -15.34 0.67
C TYR A 65 -48.28 -14.77 2.08
N GLN A 66 -49.35 -14.33 2.75
CA GLN A 66 -49.28 -13.85 4.13
C GLN A 66 -48.81 -14.97 5.08
N ALA A 67 -49.35 -16.19 4.92
CA ALA A 67 -48.99 -17.35 5.73
C ALA A 67 -47.49 -17.68 5.62
N ILE A 68 -46.95 -17.68 4.40
CA ILE A 68 -45.52 -17.89 4.16
C ILE A 68 -44.68 -16.83 4.88
N GLY A 69 -45.07 -15.55 4.78
CA GLY A 69 -44.39 -14.46 5.49
C GLY A 69 -44.36 -14.67 7.00
N ILE A 70 -45.51 -15.00 7.60
CA ILE A 70 -45.62 -15.24 9.06
C ILE A 70 -44.74 -16.40 9.50
N MET A 71 -44.76 -17.53 8.80
CA MET A 71 -43.96 -18.70 9.16
C MET A 71 -42.45 -18.45 8.99
N MET A 72 -42.05 -17.66 8.00
CA MET A 72 -40.66 -17.25 7.83
C MET A 72 -40.21 -16.32 8.96
N ASP A 73 -41.03 -15.32 9.31
CA ASP A 73 -40.72 -14.40 10.41
C ASP A 73 -40.59 -15.16 11.73
N ALA A 74 -41.47 -16.12 12.01
CA ALA A 74 -41.38 -16.97 13.19
C ALA A 74 -40.09 -17.81 13.22
N LEU A 75 -39.63 -18.32 12.07
CA LEU A 75 -38.39 -19.09 11.98
C LEU A 75 -37.13 -18.22 12.24
N PHE A 76 -37.16 -16.95 11.82
CA PHE A 76 -36.00 -16.05 11.94
C PHE A 76 -36.01 -15.17 13.19
N ALA A 77 -37.15 -15.02 13.87
CA ALA A 77 -37.28 -14.24 15.10
C ALA A 77 -36.30 -14.70 16.19
N ASP A 78 -36.10 -16.00 16.36
CA ASP A 78 -35.17 -16.55 17.35
C ASP A 78 -33.70 -16.30 16.99
N VAL A 79 -33.37 -16.27 15.70
CA VAL A 79 -32.00 -16.00 15.21
C VAL A 79 -31.66 -14.53 15.39
N GLU A 80 -32.58 -13.64 15.06
CA GLU A 80 -32.39 -12.19 15.19
C GLU A 80 -32.36 -11.75 16.67
N ALA A 81 -33.18 -12.38 17.52
CA ALA A 81 -33.14 -12.14 18.97
C ALA A 81 -31.87 -12.68 19.64
N ALA A 82 -31.33 -13.81 19.17
CA ALA A 82 -30.11 -14.40 19.71
C ALA A 82 -28.82 -13.67 19.27
N TYR A 83 -28.83 -13.04 18.09
CA TYR A 83 -27.65 -12.41 17.51
C TYR A 83 -27.92 -11.01 16.91
N PRO A 84 -28.39 -10.05 17.72
CA PRO A 84 -28.68 -8.71 17.23
C PRO A 84 -27.43 -8.02 16.67
N PHE A 85 -27.57 -7.25 15.59
CA PHE A 85 -26.47 -6.42 15.09
C PHE A 85 -26.27 -5.18 15.96
N ALA A 86 -25.02 -4.81 16.20
CA ALA A 86 -24.68 -3.56 16.84
C ALA A 86 -24.98 -2.39 15.89
N SER A 87 -25.71 -1.39 16.39
CA SER A 87 -25.81 -0.12 15.68
C SER A 87 -24.45 0.58 15.63
N THR A 88 -24.23 1.46 14.65
CA THR A 88 -22.98 2.23 14.55
C THR A 88 -22.68 3.01 15.83
N ALA A 89 -23.69 3.60 16.47
CA ALA A 89 -23.51 4.34 17.73
C ALA A 89 -23.05 3.45 18.88
N GLU A 90 -23.70 2.28 19.06
CA GLU A 90 -23.34 1.31 20.11
C GLU A 90 -21.94 0.74 19.89
N ALA A 91 -21.58 0.43 18.65
CA ALA A 91 -20.28 -0.09 18.30
C ALA A 91 -19.15 0.94 18.50
N ILE A 92 -19.38 2.21 18.16
CA ILE A 92 -18.42 3.30 18.44
C ILE A 92 -18.22 3.46 19.94
N ALA A 93 -19.30 3.37 20.73
CA ALA A 93 -19.28 3.45 22.19
C ALA A 93 -18.70 2.20 22.87
N GLY A 94 -18.46 1.10 22.14
CA GLY A 94 -17.99 -0.17 22.70
C GLY A 94 -19.04 -0.94 23.51
N LEU A 95 -20.32 -0.58 23.38
CA LEU A 95 -21.44 -1.19 24.10
C LEU A 95 -22.00 -2.39 23.31
N LEU A 96 -21.12 -3.37 23.07
CA LEU A 96 -21.38 -4.46 22.13
C LEU A 96 -22.18 -5.62 22.70
N LEU A 97 -22.74 -5.56 23.91
CA LEU A 97 -23.58 -6.54 24.62
C LEU A 97 -24.09 -7.76 23.78
N ASN A 98 -23.20 -8.73 23.49
CA ASN A 98 -23.46 -9.92 22.64
C ASN A 98 -23.99 -9.65 21.21
N LYS A 99 -23.76 -8.44 20.69
CA LYS A 99 -24.15 -8.00 19.37
C LYS A 99 -23.07 -8.30 18.33
N ILE A 100 -23.49 -8.72 17.15
CA ILE A 100 -22.60 -8.93 16.00
C ILE A 100 -22.26 -7.58 15.37
N ILE A 101 -21.01 -7.38 15.00
CA ILE A 101 -20.58 -6.21 14.23
C ILE A 101 -20.67 -6.54 12.73
N SER A 102 -21.48 -5.77 12.00
CA SER A 102 -21.51 -5.86 10.53
C SER A 102 -20.23 -5.24 9.91
N PRO A 103 -19.81 -5.63 8.69
CA PRO A 103 -18.67 -5.01 8.02
C PRO A 103 -18.79 -3.49 7.89
N LYS A 104 -20.00 -2.96 7.65
CA LYS A 104 -20.25 -1.51 7.63
C LYS A 104 -20.04 -0.88 9.01
N THR A 105 -20.63 -1.47 10.04
CA THR A 105 -20.48 -1.00 11.43
C THR A 105 -19.00 -0.98 11.83
N LEU A 106 -18.23 -2.00 11.45
CA LEU A 106 -16.79 -2.06 11.66
C LEU A 106 -16.06 -0.92 10.94
N ALA A 107 -16.38 -0.67 9.67
CA ALA A 107 -15.77 0.41 8.90
C ALA A 107 -16.06 1.79 9.52
N ASP A 108 -17.29 2.02 9.99
CA ASP A 108 -17.68 3.26 10.68
C ASP A 108 -16.92 3.42 12.02
N VAL A 109 -16.76 2.34 12.80
CA VAL A 109 -15.96 2.34 14.04
C VAL A 109 -14.50 2.67 13.76
N LEU A 110 -13.90 2.03 12.76
CA LEU A 110 -12.51 2.27 12.38
C LEU A 110 -12.31 3.73 11.92
N THR A 111 -13.23 4.26 11.12
CA THR A 111 -13.20 5.64 10.65
C THR A 111 -13.33 6.63 11.80
N SER A 112 -14.28 6.40 12.71
CA SER A 112 -14.48 7.22 13.90
C SER A 112 -13.26 7.20 14.82
N ARG A 113 -12.71 6.02 15.10
CA ARG A 113 -11.53 5.84 15.95
C ARG A 113 -10.30 6.49 15.33
N LEU A 114 -10.10 6.34 14.02
CA LEU A 114 -8.99 6.98 13.29
C LEU A 114 -9.12 8.50 13.26
N ALA A 115 -10.33 9.05 13.07
CA ALA A 115 -10.57 10.49 13.04
C ALA A 115 -10.45 11.14 14.43
N ALA A 116 -10.89 10.45 15.49
CA ALA A 116 -10.77 10.90 16.87
C ALA A 116 -9.35 10.71 17.44
N TYR A 117 -8.51 9.95 16.74
CA TYR A 117 -7.17 9.65 17.17
C TYR A 117 -6.26 10.89 17.12
N THR A 118 -5.97 11.43 18.30
CA THR A 118 -5.12 12.61 18.48
C THR A 118 -3.87 12.35 19.31
N GLY A 119 -3.72 11.12 19.84
CA GLY A 119 -2.65 10.73 20.77
C GLY A 119 -1.41 10.08 20.14
N PRO A 120 -0.37 9.79 20.94
CA PRO A 120 0.82 9.03 20.53
C PRO A 120 0.45 7.59 20.20
N VAL A 121 0.89 7.08 19.04
CA VAL A 121 0.73 5.64 18.71
C VAL A 121 1.55 4.87 19.72
N ASP A 122 0.94 3.89 20.38
CA ASP A 122 1.61 3.06 21.38
C ASP A 122 2.93 2.53 20.80
N SER A 123 4.02 2.72 21.54
CA SER A 123 5.37 2.43 21.08
C SER A 123 5.55 0.97 20.66
N ASP A 124 4.74 0.06 21.19
CA ASP A 124 4.79 -1.36 20.85
C ASP A 124 4.15 -1.69 19.48
N THR A 125 3.21 -0.85 19.00
CA THR A 125 2.65 -0.96 17.63
C THR A 125 3.59 -0.36 16.57
N ILE A 126 4.54 0.50 16.98
CA ILE A 126 5.48 1.19 16.08
C ILE A 126 6.53 0.23 15.49
N THR A 127 6.77 -0.92 16.14
CA THR A 127 7.65 -1.99 15.63
C THR A 127 7.16 -2.61 14.32
N TYR A 128 5.88 -2.42 13.96
CA TYR A 128 5.29 -2.99 12.74
C TYR A 128 5.38 -2.12 11.49
N LEU A 129 5.75 -0.84 11.61
CA LEU A 129 5.94 0.05 10.46
C LEU A 129 7.35 0.58 10.39
N ASN A 130 8.25 -0.32 10.00
CA ASN A 130 9.61 -0.04 9.54
C ASN A 130 9.60 0.64 8.16
N VAL A 131 8.85 1.74 8.06
CA VAL A 131 8.69 2.52 6.83
C VAL A 131 9.41 3.85 7.00
N PHE A 132 10.41 4.10 6.16
CA PHE A 132 11.15 5.35 6.20
C PHE A 132 10.26 6.56 5.84
N PRO A 133 10.55 7.74 6.42
CA PRO A 133 9.85 8.97 6.08
C PRO A 133 10.12 9.37 4.62
N ALA A 134 9.18 10.11 4.03
CA ALA A 134 9.24 10.53 2.64
C ALA A 134 8.95 12.03 2.47
N ILE A 135 9.79 12.72 1.69
CA ILE A 135 9.56 14.12 1.29
C ILE A 135 8.63 14.15 0.08
N LEU A 136 7.59 14.98 0.13
CA LEU A 136 6.57 15.10 -0.93
C LEU A 136 6.90 16.24 -1.92
N THR A 137 8.13 16.26 -2.43
CA THR A 137 8.57 17.12 -3.53
C THR A 137 8.82 16.27 -4.77
N ALA A 138 8.92 16.89 -5.95
CA ALA A 138 9.14 16.17 -7.21
C ALA A 138 10.39 15.26 -7.16
N ASP A 139 11.48 15.76 -6.56
CA ASP A 139 12.74 15.02 -6.45
C ASP A 139 12.90 14.29 -5.11
N THR A 140 11.89 14.35 -4.23
CA THR A 140 11.93 13.80 -2.85
C THR A 140 13.10 14.34 -2.01
N THR A 141 13.50 15.58 -2.28
CA THR A 141 14.54 16.34 -1.56
C THR A 141 13.96 17.62 -0.97
N ALA A 142 14.56 18.11 0.12
CA ALA A 142 14.21 19.40 0.69
C ALA A 142 14.89 20.54 -0.09
N SER A 143 14.17 21.65 -0.27
CA SER A 143 14.76 22.89 -0.79
C SER A 143 15.33 23.71 0.38
N ILE A 144 16.62 24.01 0.33
CA ILE A 144 17.34 24.72 1.39
C ILE A 144 18.16 25.83 0.75
N THR A 145 17.98 27.06 1.24
CA THR A 145 18.70 28.24 0.76
C THR A 145 19.85 28.53 1.69
N GLY A 146 21.06 28.70 1.14
CA GLY A 146 22.26 29.08 1.89
C GLY A 146 22.63 30.55 1.67
N SER A 147 23.09 31.21 2.72
CA SER A 147 23.73 32.52 2.70
C SER A 147 24.94 32.51 3.64
N VAL A 148 25.79 33.52 3.59
CA VAL A 148 26.97 33.57 4.47
C VAL A 148 26.53 33.51 5.93
N GLY A 149 26.97 32.48 6.64
CA GLY A 149 26.66 32.24 8.05
C GLY A 149 25.26 31.70 8.36
N GLN A 150 24.46 31.33 7.36
CA GLN A 150 23.10 30.86 7.60
C GLN A 150 22.59 29.90 6.52
N ILE A 151 21.69 29.01 6.93
CA ILE A 151 20.80 28.28 6.01
C ILE A 151 19.34 28.45 6.42
N VAL A 152 18.44 28.39 5.45
CA VAL A 152 17.00 28.45 5.66
C VAL A 152 16.34 27.28 4.94
N VAL A 153 15.51 26.52 5.65
CA VAL A 153 14.72 25.42 5.08
C VAL A 153 13.44 25.98 4.47
N ASN A 154 13.30 25.89 3.15
CA ASN A 154 12.08 26.29 2.47
C ASN A 154 10.96 25.30 2.84
N PRO A 155 9.70 25.77 2.95
CA PRO A 155 8.60 24.89 3.37
C PRO A 155 8.34 23.78 2.35
N PHE A 156 8.07 22.57 2.85
CA PHE A 156 7.65 21.41 2.09
C PHE A 156 6.79 20.50 2.95
N LYS A 157 6.04 19.60 2.31
CA LYS A 157 5.28 18.54 2.97
C LYS A 157 6.06 17.24 2.99
N TRP A 158 5.84 16.43 4.01
CA TRP A 158 6.45 15.12 4.14
C TRP A 158 5.49 14.17 4.83
N VAL A 159 5.75 12.87 4.72
CA VAL A 159 4.95 11.84 5.38
C VAL A 159 5.83 11.09 6.36
N TRP A 160 5.41 11.09 7.62
CA TRP A 160 5.99 10.26 8.67
C TRP A 160 5.37 8.86 8.61
N ARG A 161 6.22 7.86 8.32
CA ARG A 161 5.90 6.42 8.27
C ARG A 161 4.64 6.05 7.45
N GLN A 162 4.31 6.80 6.40
CA GLN A 162 3.08 6.67 5.58
C GLN A 162 1.74 6.95 6.30
N PHE A 163 1.75 7.36 7.58
CA PHE A 163 0.53 7.64 8.34
C PHE A 163 0.15 9.11 8.37
N LYS A 164 1.13 9.95 8.69
CA LYS A 164 0.87 11.35 9.01
C LYS A 164 1.59 12.23 8.04
N GLN A 165 0.82 12.96 7.24
CA GLN A 165 1.35 14.06 6.48
C GLN A 165 1.58 15.26 7.40
N LEU A 166 2.79 15.80 7.36
CA LEU A 166 3.22 16.94 8.13
C LEU A 166 3.71 18.02 7.16
N ASP A 167 3.57 19.28 7.57
CA ASP A 167 3.98 20.42 6.76
C ASP A 167 5.04 21.22 7.52
N VAL A 168 6.24 21.33 6.95
CA VAL A 168 7.33 22.11 7.54
C VAL A 168 6.96 23.60 7.63
N ASN A 169 5.99 24.08 6.85
CA ASN A 169 5.47 25.44 6.95
C ASN A 169 4.75 25.72 8.28
N SER A 170 4.33 24.68 9.03
CA SER A 170 3.80 24.87 10.38
C SER A 170 4.88 25.31 11.39
N LEU A 171 6.16 25.14 11.06
CA LEU A 171 7.27 25.72 11.81
C LEU A 171 7.45 27.19 11.42
N ASN A 172 7.54 28.06 12.42
CA ASN A 172 7.84 29.47 12.18
C ASN A 172 9.22 29.63 11.49
N LEU A 173 9.48 30.81 10.92
CA LEU A 173 10.71 31.04 10.16
C LEU A 173 11.97 30.84 11.02
N ALA A 174 11.93 31.24 12.29
CA ALA A 174 13.05 31.07 13.22
C ALA A 174 13.43 29.59 13.41
N ALA A 175 12.44 28.70 13.57
CA ALA A 175 12.65 27.26 13.68
C ALA A 175 13.13 26.59 12.37
N ARG A 176 13.08 27.30 11.24
CA ARG A 176 13.58 26.86 9.93
C ARG A 176 14.91 27.48 9.54
N THR A 177 15.44 28.37 10.37
CA THR A 177 16.62 29.17 10.08
C THR A 177 17.74 28.79 11.04
N PHE A 178 18.90 28.42 10.51
CA PHE A 178 20.04 27.95 11.30
C PHE A 178 21.27 28.77 11.00
N VAL A 179 21.96 29.19 12.06
CA VAL A 179 23.28 29.83 11.96
C VAL A 179 24.34 28.77 11.73
N THR A 180 25.31 29.06 10.86
CA THR A 180 26.48 28.21 10.62
C THR A 180 27.76 28.89 11.11
N ALA A 181 28.79 28.10 11.38
CA ALA A 181 30.15 28.57 11.62
C ALA A 181 31.06 28.16 10.46
N ALA A 182 32.17 28.88 10.27
CA ALA A 182 33.14 28.61 9.21
C ALA A 182 33.84 27.25 9.38
N SER A 183 34.20 26.63 8.25
CA SER A 183 34.98 25.39 8.19
C SER A 183 34.36 24.21 8.97
N LYS A 184 33.04 24.06 8.89
CA LYS A 184 32.27 23.01 9.57
C LYS A 184 31.53 22.12 8.58
N THR A 185 31.24 20.91 9.03
CA THR A 185 30.32 19.98 8.36
C THR A 185 29.14 19.73 9.27
N TYR A 186 27.94 19.87 8.74
CA TYR A 186 26.70 19.68 9.48
C TYR A 186 25.78 18.65 8.80
N HIS A 187 24.97 17.99 9.62
CA HIS A 187 23.76 17.30 9.21
C HIS A 187 22.54 18.15 9.54
N LEU A 188 21.79 18.55 8.51
CA LEU A 188 20.45 19.10 8.71
C LEU A 188 19.47 17.95 8.86
N ARG A 189 18.73 17.90 9.97
CA ARG A 189 17.82 16.79 10.30
C ARG A 189 16.40 17.27 10.56
N LEU A 190 15.44 16.42 10.24
CA LEU A 190 14.03 16.57 10.54
C LEU A 190 13.55 15.32 11.29
N SER A 191 13.06 15.52 12.50
CA SER A 191 12.55 14.45 13.34
C SER A 191 11.08 14.65 13.69
N TYR A 192 10.37 13.56 13.98
CA TYR A 192 9.04 13.60 14.55
C TYR A 192 9.02 12.86 15.89
N ASN A 193 8.63 13.58 16.94
CA ASN A 193 8.44 12.97 18.24
C ASN A 193 6.98 12.51 18.36
N VAL A 194 6.78 11.19 18.45
CA VAL A 194 5.44 10.60 18.58
C VAL A 194 4.75 10.92 19.89
N GLY A 195 5.50 11.01 20.99
CA GLY A 195 4.97 11.28 22.33
C GLY A 195 4.41 12.69 22.47
N THR A 196 5.02 13.67 21.81
CA THR A 196 4.57 15.07 21.83
C THR A 196 3.79 15.47 20.58
N GLY A 197 3.88 14.66 19.51
CA GLY A 197 3.30 14.95 18.22
C GLY A 197 4.00 16.08 17.44
N VAL A 198 5.21 16.48 17.85
CA VAL A 198 5.94 17.66 17.34
C VAL A 198 7.01 17.24 16.33
N GLN A 199 7.05 17.95 15.19
CA GLN A 199 8.19 17.87 14.27
C GLN A 199 9.28 18.88 14.66
N THR A 200 10.55 18.52 14.51
CA THR A 200 11.69 19.37 14.89
C THR A 200 12.77 19.34 13.81
N LEU A 201 13.14 20.52 13.34
CA LEU A 201 14.35 20.71 12.53
C LEU A 201 15.55 20.96 13.44
N SER A 202 16.71 20.41 13.08
CA SER A 202 17.96 20.67 13.79
C SER A 202 19.16 20.65 12.86
N LEU A 203 20.10 21.55 13.12
CA LEU A 203 21.41 21.55 12.46
C LEU A 203 22.46 20.98 13.43
N LYS A 204 23.06 19.85 13.07
CA LYS A 204 23.97 19.10 13.93
C LYS A 204 25.40 19.21 13.40
N ASP A 205 26.30 19.85 14.16
CA ASP A 205 27.72 19.94 13.83
C ASP A 205 28.37 18.56 14.01
N LEU A 206 28.99 18.03 12.96
CA LEU A 206 29.64 16.72 12.96
C LEU A 206 30.83 16.66 13.94
N SER A 207 31.43 17.80 14.26
CA SER A 207 32.53 17.88 15.24
C SER A 207 32.06 18.01 16.70
N ASN A 208 30.75 18.17 16.94
CA ASN A 208 30.20 18.29 18.28
C ASN A 208 30.17 16.92 18.97
N ALA A 209 30.85 16.77 20.11
CA ALA A 209 30.92 15.51 20.85
C ALA A 209 29.57 15.01 21.42
N GLY A 210 28.58 15.88 21.59
CA GLY A 210 27.23 15.47 21.97
C GLY A 210 26.43 14.86 20.81
N TYR A 211 26.76 15.22 19.57
CA TYR A 211 26.14 14.64 18.38
C TYR A 211 26.94 13.46 17.81
N ASN A 212 28.27 13.58 17.81
CA ASN A 212 29.21 12.61 17.28
C ASN A 212 30.30 12.28 18.32
N PRO A 213 29.95 11.57 19.41
CA PRO A 213 30.86 11.29 20.51
C PRO A 213 32.06 10.44 20.07
N SER A 214 31.87 9.58 19.06
CA SER A 214 32.91 8.68 18.56
C SER A 214 33.72 9.27 17.40
N GLY A 215 33.52 10.55 17.05
CA GLY A 215 34.27 11.20 15.98
C GLY A 215 34.15 10.50 14.62
N LEU A 216 33.00 9.87 14.36
CA LEU A 216 32.74 9.14 13.12
C LEU A 216 32.79 10.07 11.91
N VAL A 217 33.22 9.51 10.78
CA VAL A 217 33.20 10.20 9.49
C VAL A 217 31.76 10.49 9.06
N GLU A 218 31.58 11.57 8.29
CA GLU A 218 30.26 12.09 7.87
C GLU A 218 29.35 11.01 7.25
N GLY A 219 29.91 10.17 6.37
CA GLY A 219 29.18 9.10 5.69
C GLY A 219 28.94 7.83 6.50
N ALA A 220 29.19 7.82 7.81
CA ALA A 220 28.95 6.67 8.66
C ALA A 220 27.44 6.35 8.77
N THR A 221 27.10 5.07 8.78
CA THR A 221 25.71 4.58 8.81
C THR A 221 24.97 4.98 10.09
N ASN A 222 25.68 5.31 11.16
CA ASN A 222 25.13 5.86 12.40
C ASN A 222 24.33 7.15 12.18
N PHE A 223 24.61 7.88 11.10
CA PHE A 223 23.94 9.13 10.77
C PHE A 223 22.82 8.97 9.75
N ASP A 224 22.56 7.77 9.26
CA ASP A 224 21.53 7.54 8.25
C ASP A 224 20.14 7.91 8.76
N THR A 225 19.26 8.26 7.82
CA THR A 225 17.83 8.42 8.08
C THR A 225 17.30 7.14 8.72
N THR A 226 16.65 7.30 9.86
CA THR A 226 15.88 6.26 10.55
C THR A 226 14.38 6.51 10.31
N TYR A 227 13.52 5.76 10.99
CA TYR A 227 12.07 5.87 10.78
C TYR A 227 11.46 7.18 11.33
N ASP A 228 12.04 7.75 12.39
CA ASP A 228 11.52 8.95 13.05
C ASP A 228 12.42 10.19 12.91
N ASP A 229 13.60 10.00 12.33
CA ASP A 229 14.61 11.05 12.19
C ASP A 229 15.31 10.94 10.83
N MET A 230 15.19 12.00 10.05
CA MET A 230 15.57 12.06 8.65
C MET A 230 16.69 13.08 8.44
N ILE A 231 17.78 12.68 7.78
CA ILE A 231 18.79 13.63 7.32
C ILE A 231 18.32 14.28 6.01
N LEU A 232 18.12 15.60 6.04
CA LEU A 232 17.64 16.38 4.90
C LEU A 232 18.77 16.79 3.97
N ALA A 233 19.95 17.12 4.52
CA ALA A 233 21.08 17.60 3.75
C ALA A 233 22.40 17.47 4.53
N ARG A 234 23.49 17.36 3.79
CA ARG A 234 24.83 17.69 4.26
C ARG A 234 25.11 19.17 3.97
N VAL A 235 25.62 19.89 4.96
CA VAL A 235 26.02 21.29 4.80
C VAL A 235 27.49 21.41 5.15
N VAL A 236 28.31 21.87 4.21
CA VAL A 236 29.74 22.12 4.43
C VAL A 236 30.01 23.62 4.28
N THR A 237 30.59 24.25 5.28
CA THR A 237 30.99 25.66 5.20
C THR A 237 32.46 25.81 4.92
N ASN A 238 32.84 26.78 4.09
CA ASN A 238 34.24 27.15 3.88
C ASN A 238 34.75 28.10 4.99
N ALA A 239 35.99 28.56 4.86
CA ALA A 239 36.60 29.52 5.80
C ALA A 239 35.87 30.88 5.86
N GLY A 240 35.21 31.27 4.77
CA GLY A 240 34.34 32.45 4.71
C GLY A 240 32.91 32.19 5.22
N ASN A 241 32.64 31.03 5.81
CA ASN A 241 31.33 30.61 6.29
C ASN A 241 30.24 30.59 5.20
N VAL A 242 30.63 30.35 3.94
CA VAL A 242 29.69 30.15 2.84
C VAL A 242 29.28 28.68 2.82
N PRO A 243 27.98 28.36 2.99
CA PRO A 243 27.52 26.99 3.01
C PRO A 243 27.37 26.43 1.59
N THR A 244 27.93 25.24 1.37
CA THR A 244 27.58 24.35 0.28
C THR A 244 26.60 23.32 0.81
N VAL A 245 25.36 23.37 0.31
CA VAL A 245 24.28 22.46 0.73
C VAL A 245 24.11 21.36 -0.30
N VAL A 246 24.18 20.11 0.14
CA VAL A 246 23.87 18.92 -0.66
C VAL A 246 22.59 18.31 -0.11
N PRO A 247 21.43 18.56 -0.75
CA PRO A 247 20.16 17.95 -0.35
C PRO A 247 20.22 16.43 -0.51
N LEU A 248 19.61 15.73 0.43
CA LEU A 248 19.54 14.27 0.45
C LEU A 248 18.10 13.81 0.18
N LYS A 249 17.99 12.86 -0.75
CA LYS A 249 16.75 12.20 -1.15
C LYS A 249 16.22 11.37 0.00
N ASN A 250 14.95 11.53 0.31
CA ASN A 250 14.27 10.72 1.31
C ASN A 250 12.90 10.29 0.81
N ALA A 251 12.76 8.98 0.63
CA ALA A 251 11.52 8.32 0.28
C ALA A 251 11.46 6.94 0.95
N SER A 252 10.25 6.40 1.11
CA SER A 252 10.07 5.03 1.62
C SER A 252 10.75 3.99 0.74
N ARG A 253 10.80 4.25 -0.58
CA ARG A 253 11.60 3.52 -1.57
C ARG A 253 12.37 4.50 -2.42
N MET A 254 13.66 4.27 -2.59
CA MET A 254 14.55 5.12 -3.36
C MET A 254 15.06 4.36 -4.57
N ASN A 255 14.89 4.98 -5.74
CA ASN A 255 15.46 4.48 -6.98
C ASN A 255 16.48 5.48 -7.53
N ALA A 256 17.52 4.96 -8.14
CA ALA A 256 18.51 5.70 -8.93
C ALA A 256 18.86 4.89 -10.17
N SER A 257 19.33 5.56 -11.22
CA SER A 257 19.88 4.86 -12.37
C SER A 257 21.04 5.64 -12.96
N ALA A 258 22.04 4.91 -13.44
CA ALA A 258 23.07 5.48 -14.31
C ALA A 258 22.95 4.85 -15.68
N GLN A 259 23.15 5.67 -16.71
CA GLN A 259 23.27 5.23 -18.09
C GLN A 259 24.61 5.71 -18.63
N ARG A 260 25.35 4.81 -19.27
CA ARG A 260 26.55 5.16 -20.00
C ARG A 260 26.28 5.04 -21.49
N THR A 261 26.61 6.10 -22.24
CA THR A 261 26.35 6.21 -23.68
C THR A 261 27.62 6.28 -24.53
N SER A 262 28.79 6.42 -23.89
CA SER A 262 30.10 6.49 -24.57
C SER A 262 30.97 5.27 -24.21
N PRO A 263 31.79 4.77 -25.15
CA PRO A 263 32.73 3.68 -24.89
C PRO A 263 33.72 4.04 -23.78
N VAL A 264 34.17 3.04 -23.01
CA VAL A 264 35.19 3.23 -21.99
C VAL A 264 36.32 2.24 -22.17
N MET A 265 37.54 2.76 -22.08
CA MET A 265 38.76 1.98 -22.13
C MET A 265 39.20 1.65 -20.72
N SER A 266 39.57 0.38 -20.48
CA SER A 266 40.30 0.04 -19.27
C SER A 266 41.66 0.76 -19.31
N PRO A 267 42.08 1.42 -18.22
CA PRO A 267 43.44 1.98 -18.13
C PRO A 267 44.52 0.89 -18.08
N ASP A 268 44.14 -0.36 -17.79
CA ASP A 268 45.03 -1.52 -17.84
C ASP A 268 44.54 -2.54 -18.89
N PRO A 269 45.21 -2.65 -20.05
CA PRO A 269 44.84 -3.58 -21.11
C PRO A 269 45.10 -5.06 -20.76
N ALA A 270 45.56 -5.40 -19.56
CA ALA A 270 45.58 -6.77 -19.05
C ALA A 270 44.29 -7.15 -18.29
N ILE A 271 43.49 -6.16 -17.89
CA ILE A 271 42.32 -6.32 -17.01
C ILE A 271 41.05 -5.98 -17.81
N GLY A 272 40.27 -7.01 -18.18
CA GLY A 272 39.06 -6.91 -19.01
C GLY A 272 37.82 -6.31 -18.32
N PHE A 273 38.01 -5.29 -17.48
CA PHE A 273 36.94 -4.65 -16.70
C PHE A 273 37.05 -3.12 -16.70
N VAL A 274 35.92 -2.42 -16.53
CA VAL A 274 35.83 -0.96 -16.34
C VAL A 274 35.12 -0.67 -15.03
N THR A 275 35.61 0.34 -14.31
CA THR A 275 34.94 0.88 -13.12
C THR A 275 34.11 2.11 -13.49
N ASP A 276 32.94 2.23 -12.89
CA ASP A 276 32.05 3.38 -13.00
C ASP A 276 31.32 3.63 -11.68
N ALA A 277 30.67 4.78 -11.54
CA ALA A 277 29.99 5.20 -10.33
C ALA A 277 28.58 5.70 -10.61
N ILE A 278 27.63 5.30 -9.77
CA ILE A 278 26.31 5.93 -9.70
C ILE A 278 26.36 6.98 -8.62
N SER A 279 26.18 8.25 -8.98
CA SER A 279 26.01 9.31 -8.00
C SER A 279 24.65 9.15 -7.33
N LEU A 280 24.69 9.02 -6.00
CA LEU A 280 23.53 9.10 -5.13
C LEU A 280 23.62 10.38 -4.33
N ASN A 281 22.56 10.69 -3.61
CA ASN A 281 22.55 11.69 -2.55
C ASN A 281 21.38 11.32 -1.68
N TRP A 282 21.46 10.17 -1.02
CA TRP A 282 20.34 9.57 -0.29
C TRP A 282 20.49 9.83 1.20
N GLY A 283 19.38 9.99 1.92
CA GLY A 283 19.42 10.17 3.37
C GLY A 283 19.87 8.91 4.13
N ARG A 284 19.87 7.76 3.46
CA ARG A 284 20.35 6.48 4.01
C ARG A 284 21.11 5.69 2.96
N ARG A 285 22.05 4.86 3.41
CA ARG A 285 22.75 3.92 2.55
C ARG A 285 21.77 2.86 2.02
N PRO A 286 21.87 2.46 0.73
CA PRO A 286 21.15 1.31 0.21
C PRO A 286 21.45 0.05 1.04
N ALA A 287 20.40 -0.61 1.55
CA ALA A 287 20.54 -1.86 2.30
C ALA A 287 20.71 -3.07 1.38
N GLN A 288 20.06 -3.02 0.21
CA GLN A 288 20.18 -3.99 -0.87
C GLN A 288 20.34 -3.25 -2.19
N ILE A 289 21.10 -3.84 -3.10
CA ILE A 289 21.32 -3.30 -4.44
C ILE A 289 20.81 -4.35 -5.40
N ALA A 290 19.68 -4.08 -6.05
CA ALA A 290 19.25 -4.83 -7.22
C ALA A 290 19.82 -4.12 -8.45
N LEU A 291 20.76 -4.77 -9.15
CA LEU A 291 21.32 -4.28 -10.40
C LEU A 291 20.48 -4.86 -11.55
N GLU A 292 19.64 -4.03 -12.17
CA GLU A 292 18.88 -4.42 -13.35
C GLU A 292 19.65 -4.02 -14.62
N GLN A 293 19.95 -5.00 -15.47
CA GLN A 293 20.55 -4.76 -16.79
C GLN A 293 19.44 -4.50 -17.80
N THR A 294 19.42 -3.30 -18.39
CA THR A 294 18.58 -3.06 -19.57
C THR A 294 19.46 -2.72 -20.76
N THR A 295 19.47 -3.64 -21.74
CA THR A 295 19.97 -3.50 -23.11
C THR A 295 21.43 -3.04 -23.26
N ALA A 296 22.34 -4.00 -23.40
CA ALA A 296 23.67 -3.73 -23.96
C ALA A 296 23.51 -3.64 -25.49
N ASN A 297 23.76 -2.48 -26.10
CA ASN A 297 23.81 -2.38 -27.56
C ASN A 297 25.18 -2.91 -28.02
N VAL A 298 25.24 -4.22 -28.22
CA VAL A 298 26.42 -4.92 -28.73
C VAL A 298 26.46 -4.68 -30.24
N THR A 299 27.11 -3.61 -30.68
CA THR A 299 27.17 -3.26 -32.11
C THR A 299 28.17 -4.09 -32.92
N ILE A 300 28.92 -5.00 -32.28
CA ILE A 300 29.90 -5.88 -32.93
C ILE A 300 29.81 -7.28 -32.28
N ASP A 301 29.66 -8.33 -33.08
CA ASP A 301 29.34 -9.73 -32.71
C ASP A 301 30.29 -10.43 -31.69
N ALA A 302 31.23 -9.72 -31.06
CA ALA A 302 32.18 -10.26 -30.10
C ALA A 302 32.22 -9.58 -28.72
N ASP A 303 31.53 -8.44 -28.53
CA ASP A 303 31.50 -7.76 -27.23
C ASP A 303 30.32 -8.29 -26.39
N SER A 304 30.58 -8.84 -25.21
CA SER A 304 29.49 -9.29 -24.32
C SER A 304 29.74 -8.82 -22.90
N LEU A 305 28.67 -8.34 -22.25
CA LEU A 305 28.71 -8.05 -20.82
C LEU A 305 28.67 -9.37 -20.05
N GLN A 306 29.75 -9.70 -19.37
CA GLN A 306 29.93 -10.97 -18.66
C GLN A 306 29.61 -10.86 -17.17
N SER A 307 29.81 -9.68 -16.58
CA SER A 307 29.57 -9.47 -15.15
C SER A 307 29.30 -8.02 -14.83
N ILE A 308 28.38 -7.78 -13.89
CA ILE A 308 28.31 -6.53 -13.14
C ILE A 308 28.47 -6.90 -11.66
N SER A 309 29.39 -6.24 -10.96
CA SER A 309 29.51 -6.32 -9.51
C SER A 309 29.51 -4.92 -8.91
N SER A 310 28.97 -4.77 -7.70
CA SER A 310 28.95 -3.49 -6.99
C SER A 310 29.95 -3.49 -5.84
N GLY A 311 30.57 -2.33 -5.63
CA GLY A 311 31.34 -2.03 -4.43
C GLY A 311 30.44 -1.77 -3.22
N THR A 312 31.05 -1.40 -2.10
CA THR A 312 30.28 -1.04 -0.90
C THR A 312 29.52 0.26 -1.15
N PRO A 313 28.18 0.27 -1.06
CA PRO A 313 27.43 1.49 -1.28
C PRO A 313 27.67 2.50 -0.17
N THR A 314 27.61 3.77 -0.54
CA THR A 314 27.53 4.90 0.39
C THR A 314 26.22 5.65 0.16
N ARG A 315 25.91 6.63 1.01
CA ARG A 315 24.82 7.58 0.76
C ARG A 315 25.01 8.42 -0.51
N TYR A 316 26.26 8.59 -0.93
CA TYR A 316 26.65 9.49 -2.02
C TYR A 316 26.91 8.78 -3.34
N GLY A 317 27.03 7.46 -3.31
CA GLY A 317 27.27 6.72 -4.53
C GLY A 317 27.60 5.27 -4.31
N ILE A 318 27.64 4.56 -5.43
CA ILE A 318 28.05 3.16 -5.52
C ILE A 318 28.98 3.06 -6.72
N ASP A 319 30.18 2.57 -6.48
CA ASP A 319 31.07 2.14 -7.57
C ASP A 319 30.65 0.75 -8.03
N PHE A 320 30.76 0.49 -9.32
CA PHE A 320 30.48 -0.83 -9.89
C PHE A 320 31.49 -1.16 -10.98
N ILE A 321 31.73 -2.45 -11.12
CA ILE A 321 32.64 -3.01 -12.10
C ILE A 321 31.81 -3.71 -13.15
N VAL A 322 32.11 -3.37 -14.40
CA VAL A 322 31.52 -3.96 -15.61
C VAL A 322 32.62 -4.80 -16.27
N GLY A 323 32.34 -6.05 -16.60
CA GLY A 323 33.28 -6.96 -17.25
C GLY A 323 32.82 -7.41 -18.61
N GLY A 324 33.73 -7.49 -19.57
CA GLY A 324 33.43 -7.95 -20.92
C GLY A 324 34.66 -8.45 -21.68
N THR A 325 34.43 -9.22 -22.75
CA THR A 325 35.48 -9.71 -23.64
C THR A 325 35.54 -8.88 -24.91
N SER A 326 36.75 -8.60 -25.42
CA SER A 326 36.99 -8.04 -26.75
C SER A 326 37.96 -8.97 -27.49
N THR A 327 37.66 -9.32 -28.75
CA THR A 327 38.47 -10.23 -29.57
C THR A 327 39.55 -9.52 -30.40
N GLY A 328 39.69 -8.20 -30.25
CA GLY A 328 40.70 -7.39 -30.96
C GLY A 328 42.07 -7.49 -30.29
N SER A 329 43.13 -7.72 -31.07
CA SER A 329 44.51 -7.93 -30.62
C SER A 329 45.22 -6.70 -30.02
N THR A 330 44.53 -5.59 -29.74
CA THR A 330 45.12 -4.35 -29.22
C THR A 330 44.17 -3.63 -28.26
N GLY A 331 44.05 -4.15 -27.04
CA GLY A 331 43.39 -3.51 -25.90
C GLY A 331 41.94 -3.97 -25.69
N TYR A 332 41.56 -4.23 -24.44
CA TYR A 332 40.18 -4.53 -24.08
C TYR A 332 39.33 -3.26 -24.17
N TYR A 333 38.53 -3.14 -25.23
CA TYR A 333 37.49 -2.11 -25.35
C TYR A 333 36.17 -2.67 -24.81
N MET A 334 35.44 -1.87 -24.03
CA MET A 334 34.01 -2.10 -23.83
C MET A 334 33.22 -0.99 -24.50
N THR A 335 32.58 -1.36 -25.60
CA THR A 335 31.74 -0.46 -26.43
C THR A 335 30.27 -0.49 -26.02
N LEU A 336 29.95 -1.04 -24.84
CA LEU A 336 28.58 -1.36 -24.46
C LEU A 336 27.93 -0.20 -23.68
N PRO A 337 26.92 0.48 -24.24
CA PRO A 337 26.04 1.30 -23.41
C PRO A 337 25.24 0.39 -22.49
N TYR A 338 25.16 0.75 -21.21
CA TYR A 338 24.34 0.04 -20.22
C TYR A 338 23.51 1.03 -19.42
N LYS A 339 22.37 0.56 -18.92
CA LYS A 339 21.58 1.25 -17.89
C LYS A 339 21.47 0.32 -16.70
N ILE A 340 21.85 0.85 -15.53
CA ILE A 340 21.81 0.15 -14.25
C ILE A 340 20.80 0.88 -13.38
N GLY A 341 19.79 0.17 -12.90
CA GLY A 341 18.89 0.63 -11.84
C GLY A 341 19.44 0.23 -10.46
N ILE A 342 19.12 1.03 -9.44
CA ILE A 342 19.22 0.68 -8.02
C ILE A 342 17.83 0.95 -7.44
N SER A 343 17.31 0.03 -6.63
CA SER A 343 16.14 0.24 -5.77
C SER A 343 16.47 -0.15 -4.32
N ALA A 344 16.04 0.66 -3.34
CA ALA A 344 16.29 0.42 -1.91
C ALA A 344 15.21 1.00 -0.98
#